data_AF-A0A9N8LTL5-F1
#
_entry.id   AF-A0A9N8LTL5-F1
#
_cell.length_a   1.000
_cell.length_b   1.000
_cell.length_c   1.000
_cell.angle_alpha   90.00
_cell.angle_beta   90.00
_cell.angle_gamma   90.00
#
_symmetry.space_group_name_H-M   'P 1'
#
loop_
_entity.id
_entity.type
_entity.pdbx_description
1 polymer ?
#
loop_
_entity_poly.entity_id
_entity_poly.type
_entity_poly.pdbx_seq_one_letter_code
_entity_poly.pdbx_strand_id
1 'polypeptide(L)' 'MAAPIKRNADGTVDLGSLNAHVSHLKGKYAQNAANYEANTGHKMQFQQHDDPHKHDGPKHTNDGEEEKEEEKEKQ' A
#
# COMPACT_ATOMS: atom_id res chain seq x y z
N MET A 1 -9.31 -0.36 17.33
CA MET A 1 -9.46 0.62 16.23
C MET A 1 -8.64 1.86 16.58
N ALA A 2 -8.13 2.62 15.61
CA ALA A 2 -7.43 3.88 15.92
C ALA A 2 -8.43 4.87 16.53
N ALA A 3 -8.01 5.64 17.53
CA ALA A 3 -8.87 6.69 18.08
C ALA A 3 -9.20 7.71 16.96
N PRO A 4 -10.44 8.23 16.91
CA PRO A 4 -10.82 9.26 15.95
C PRO A 4 -10.04 10.55 16.20
N ILE A 5 -9.67 11.25 15.12
CA ILE A 5 -9.05 12.58 15.20
C ILE A 5 -10.09 13.54 15.77
N LYS A 6 -9.72 14.25 16.82
CA LYS A 6 -10.57 15.22 17.51
C LYS A 6 -10.42 16.61 16.88
N ARG A 7 -11.43 17.44 17.11
CA ARG A 7 -11.38 18.87 16.83
C ARG A 7 -11.43 19.64 18.14
N ASN A 8 -10.77 20.78 18.15
CA ASN A 8 -10.85 21.75 19.23
C ASN A 8 -12.22 22.46 19.21
N ALA A 9 -12.52 23.23 20.26
CA ALA A 9 -13.76 23.99 20.37
C ALA A 9 -13.91 25.08 19.29
N ASP A 10 -12.80 25.60 18.78
CA ASP A 10 -12.73 26.55 17.66
C ASP A 10 -12.89 25.88 16.27
N GLY A 11 -13.13 24.57 16.24
CA GLY A 11 -13.30 23.79 15.02
C GLY A 11 -12.00 23.38 14.33
N THR A 12 -10.85 23.82 14.83
CA THR A 12 -9.53 23.41 14.31
C THR A 12 -9.22 21.96 14.67
N VAL A 13 -8.25 21.37 13.98
CA VAL A 13 -7.81 20.00 14.24
C VAL A 13 -6.99 19.96 15.53
N ASP A 14 -7.29 19.02 16.42
CA ASP A 14 -6.45 18.73 17.57
C ASP A 14 -5.19 17.95 17.14
N LEU A 15 -4.05 18.64 17.13
CA LEU A 15 -2.78 18.06 16.67
C LEU A 15 -2.30 16.89 17.55
N GLY A 16 -2.69 16.86 18.82
CA GLY A 16 -2.39 15.74 19.72
C GLY A 16 -3.03 14.44 19.24
N SER A 17 -4.35 14.48 18.97
CA SER A 17 -5.09 13.34 18.43
C SER A 17 -4.62 12.94 17.02
N LEU A 18 -4.24 13.91 16.19
CA LEU A 18 -3.66 13.64 14.87
C LEU A 18 -2.35 12.86 15.01
N ASN A 19 -1.43 13.31 15.87
CA ASN A 19 -0.15 12.63 16.09
C ASN A 19 -0.33 11.21 16.66
N ALA A 20 -1.29 11.03 17.57
CA ALA A 20 -1.64 9.71 18.09
C ALA A 20 -2.16 8.80 16.97
N HIS A 21 -3.01 9.33 16.08
CA HIS A 21 -3.55 8.58 14.95
C HIS A 21 -2.45 8.17 13.95
N VAL A 22 -1.55 9.09 13.59
CA VAL A 22 -0.41 8.81 12.71
C VAL A 22 0.51 7.75 13.31
N SER A 23 0.81 7.84 14.61
CA SER A 23 1.65 6.85 15.30
C SER A 23 1.00 5.47 15.31
N HIS A 24 -0.31 5.39 15.57
CA HIS A 24 -1.08 4.16 15.47
C HIS A 24 -0.99 3.55 14.07
N LEU A 25 -1.13 4.39 13.03
CA LEU A 25 -1.10 3.95 11.64
C LEU A 25 0.27 3.38 11.26
N LYS A 26 1.36 4.06 11.65
CA LYS A 26 2.74 3.56 11.45
C LYS A 26 2.95 2.20 12.09
N GLY A 27 2.46 2.01 13.32
CA GLY A 27 2.55 0.72 14.02
C GLY A 27 1.84 -0.41 13.27
N LYS A 28 0.65 -0.14 12.72
CA LYS A 28 -0.07 -1.13 11.89
C LYS A 28 0.65 -1.49 10.61
N TYR A 29 1.25 -0.52 9.91
CA TYR A 29 2.03 -0.81 8.71
C TYR A 29 3.26 -1.66 9.02
N ALA A 30 3.94 -1.39 10.13
CA ALA A 30 5.05 -2.22 10.59
C ALA A 30 4.60 -3.65 10.91
N GLN A 31 3.45 -3.81 11.59
CA GLN A 31 2.88 -5.13 11.86
C GLN A 31 2.48 -5.86 10.58
N ASN A 32 1.87 -5.17 9.61
CA ASN A 32 1.50 -5.76 8.33
C ASN A 32 2.73 -6.19 7.53
N ALA A 33 3.82 -5.43 7.56
CA ALA A 33 5.07 -5.81 6.92
C ALA A 33 5.66 -7.08 7.53
N ALA A 34 5.69 -7.17 8.86
CA ALA A 34 6.15 -8.36 9.57
C ALA A 34 5.27 -9.58 9.27
N ASN A 35 3.95 -9.41 9.25
CA ASN A 35 3.02 -10.49 8.90
C ASN A 35 3.17 -10.94 7.45
N TYR A 36 3.41 -10.02 6.52
CA TYR A 36 3.65 -10.35 5.12
C TYR A 36 4.94 -11.17 4.96
N GLU A 37 6.03 -10.76 5.61
CA GLU A 37 7.29 -11.51 5.59
C GLU A 37 7.12 -12.90 6.21
N ALA A 38 6.43 -13.00 7.33
CA ALA A 38 6.14 -14.29 7.97
C ALA A 38 5.29 -15.21 7.07
N ASN A 39 4.32 -14.66 6.33
CA ASN A 39 3.40 -15.46 5.52
C ASN A 39 3.93 -15.81 4.13
N THR A 40 4.78 -14.97 3.54
CA THR A 40 5.26 -15.12 2.16
C THR A 40 6.74 -15.48 2.05
N GLY A 41 7.49 -15.31 3.13
CA GLY A 41 8.95 -15.39 3.12
C GLY A 41 9.61 -14.24 2.34
N HIS A 42 8.87 -13.20 1.97
CA HIS A 42 9.37 -12.06 1.20
C HIS A 42 9.15 -10.76 1.98
N LYS A 43 10.10 -9.84 1.92
CA LYS A 43 9.95 -8.52 2.56
C LYS A 43 9.05 -7.62 1.70
N MET A 44 8.15 -6.88 2.35
CA MET A 44 7.42 -5.82 1.66
C MET A 44 8.39 -4.71 1.27
N GLN A 45 8.52 -4.45 -0.03
CA GLN A 45 9.18 -3.26 -0.52
C GLN A 45 8.21 -2.08 -0.44
N PHE A 46 8.34 -1.28 0.62
CA PHE A 46 7.71 0.04 0.62
C PHE A 46 8.54 0.94 -0.30
N GLN A 47 8.09 1.11 -1.54
CA GLN A 47 8.59 2.21 -2.37
C GLN A 47 8.15 3.51 -1.71
N GLN A 48 9.09 4.11 -0.98
CA GLN A 48 8.93 5.44 -0.43
C GLN A 48 8.96 6.39 -1.63
N HIS A 49 7.79 6.77 -2.15
CA HIS A 49 7.66 7.80 -3.17
C HIS A 49 7.94 9.16 -2.54
N ASP A 50 9.21 9.43 -2.18
CA ASP A 50 9.68 10.72 -1.68
C ASP A 50 9.94 11.74 -2.83
N ASP A 51 9.38 11.50 -4.02
CA ASP A 51 9.50 12.38 -5.19
C ASP A 51 8.11 12.92 -5.58
N PRO A 52 7.80 14.21 -5.35
CA PRO A 52 6.51 14.80 -5.74
C PRO A 52 6.32 14.90 -7.26
N HIS A 53 7.30 14.49 -8.08
CA HIS A 53 7.23 14.57 -9.55
C HIS A 53 7.41 13.26 -10.30
N LYS A 54 7.39 12.10 -9.62
CA LYS A 54 7.43 10.80 -10.32
C LYS A 54 6.18 9.97 -10.06
N HIS A 55 5.14 10.30 -10.81
CA HIS A 55 4.02 9.40 -11.05
C HIS A 55 4.34 8.49 -12.24
N ASP A 56 5.50 7.83 -12.22
CA ASP A 56 5.71 6.65 -13.05
C ASP A 56 5.05 5.48 -12.33
N GLY A 57 3.71 5.48 -12.36
CA GLY A 57 2.96 4.29 -11.99
C GLY A 57 3.45 3.13 -12.86
N PRO A 58 3.55 1.90 -12.33
CA PRO A 58 3.62 0.75 -13.19
C PRO A 58 2.38 0.81 -14.08
N LYS A 59 2.57 0.92 -15.40
CA LYS A 59 1.54 0.48 -16.33
C LYS A 59 1.33 -0.99 -15.99
N HIS A 60 0.32 -1.27 -15.18
CA HIS A 60 -0.33 -2.57 -15.20
C HIS A 60 -0.94 -2.67 -16.61
N THR A 61 -0.13 -3.07 -17.59
CA THR A 61 -0.71 -3.70 -18.76
C THR A 61 -1.22 -5.02 -18.25
N ASN A 62 -2.53 -5.16 -18.36
CA ASN A 62 -3.23 -6.38 -18.06
C ASN A 62 -3.01 -7.32 -19.26
N ASP A 63 -1.75 -7.66 -19.53
CA ASP A 63 -1.40 -8.64 -20.54
C ASP A 63 -1.37 -9.97 -19.82
N GLY A 64 -2.54 -10.59 -19.75
CA GLY A 64 -2.65 -11.99 -19.39
C GLY A 64 -1.69 -12.78 -20.28
N GLU A 65 -0.89 -13.63 -19.65
CA GLU A 65 -0.24 -14.74 -20.33
C GLU A 65 -1.35 -15.67 -20.85
N GLU A 66 -1.93 -15.31 -22.00
CA GLU A 66 -2.57 -16.28 -22.88
C GLU A 66 -1.43 -16.99 -23.61
N GLU A 67 -1.12 -18.19 -23.11
CA GLU A 67 -0.32 -19.20 -23.80
C GLU A 67 -0.86 -19.36 -25.23
N LYS A 68 -0.13 -18.84 -26.20
CA LYS A 68 -0.33 -19.15 -27.63
C LYS A 68 0.22 -20.54 -27.90
N GLU A 69 -0.63 -21.56 -27.81
CA GLU A 69 -0.50 -22.76 -28.64
C GLU A 69 -1.38 -22.59 -29.89
N GLU A 70 -0.78 -22.07 -30.95
CA GLU A 70 -1.20 -22.24 -32.35
C GLU A 70 0.04 -22.79 -33.06
N GLU A 71 0.05 -23.84 -33.87
CA GLU A 71 -0.98 -24.38 -34.76
C GLU A 71 -0.39 -25.67 -35.36
N LYS A 72 -1.21 -26.69 -35.67
CA LYS A 72 -1.09 -27.38 -36.96
C LYS A 72 -2.32 -28.19 -37.33
N GLU A 73 -2.76 -27.88 -38.54
CA GLU A 73 -3.95 -28.25 -39.27
C GLU A 73 -3.91 -29.72 -39.82
N LYS A 74 -5.10 -30.33 -39.89
CA LYS A 74 -5.58 -31.45 -40.75
C LYS A 74 -4.61 -32.57 -41.17
N GLN A 75 -5.05 -33.80 -40.89
CA GLN A 75 -5.33 -34.84 -41.92
C GLN A 75 -6.47 -35.74 -41.44
#